data_AF-A0A6N8R967-F1
#
_entry.id   AF-A0A6N8R967-F1
#
_cell.length_a   1.000
_cell.length_b   1.000
_cell.length_c   1.000
_cell.angle_alpha   90.00
_cell.angle_beta   90.00
_cell.angle_gamma   90.00
#
_symmetry.space_group_name_H-M   'P 1'
#
loop_
_entity.id
_entity.type
_entity.pdbx_description
1 polymer ?
#
loop_
_entity_poly.entity_id
_entity_poly.type
_entity_poly.pdbx_seq_one_letter_code
_entity_poly.pdbx_strand_id
1 'polypeptide(L)'
;TFEWKGLKKLCVAVSFRSIIAEQKKEPEMTVRYYISSADLTAEKFATVIRNHWHVENKLHWRLDVVMNEDDCKIRRGNAAELFSGIRHIA
;
A
#
# COMPACT_ATOMS: atom_id res chain seq x y z
N THR A 1 -4.10 1.38 -30.07
CA THR A 1 -4.75 1.98 -28.89
C THR A 1 -4.81 0.93 -27.81
N PHE A 2 -4.38 1.22 -26.59
CA PHE A 2 -4.46 0.26 -25.49
C PHE A 2 -5.90 0.17 -24.99
N GLU A 3 -6.60 -0.89 -25.34
CA GLU A 3 -7.94 -1.19 -24.80
C GLU A 3 -7.83 -1.96 -23.49
N TRP A 4 -8.39 -1.39 -22.43
CA TRP A 4 -8.48 -2.03 -21.12
C TRP A 4 -9.78 -2.83 -21.05
N LYS A 5 -9.76 -4.02 -21.64
CA LYS A 5 -10.95 -4.88 -21.71
C LYS A 5 -11.48 -5.19 -20.31
N GLY A 6 -12.73 -4.82 -20.04
CA GLY A 6 -13.38 -5.02 -18.75
C GLY A 6 -13.18 -3.89 -17.74
N LEU A 7 -12.53 -2.78 -18.11
CA LEU A 7 -12.52 -1.57 -17.30
C LEU A 7 -13.95 -1.03 -17.15
N LYS A 8 -14.39 -0.80 -15.90
CA LYS A 8 -15.73 -0.26 -15.60
C LYS A 8 -15.69 1.11 -14.95
N LYS A 9 -14.68 1.40 -14.13
CA LYS A 9 -14.57 2.66 -13.39
C LYS A 9 -13.16 3.22 -13.45
N LEU A 10 -13.09 4.54 -13.59
CA LEU A 10 -11.95 5.35 -13.20
C LEU A 10 -12.32 6.01 -11.87
N CYS A 11 -11.48 5.85 -10.85
CA CYS A 11 -11.73 6.36 -9.52
C CYS A 11 -10.59 7.28 -9.09
N VAL A 12 -10.93 8.33 -8.33
CA VAL A 12 -9.97 9.33 -7.86
C VAL A 12 -10.07 9.44 -6.35
N ALA A 13 -8.94 9.32 -5.66
CA ALA A 13 -8.85 9.54 -4.23
C ALA A 13 -7.94 10.73 -3.94
N VAL A 14 -8.42 11.66 -3.12
CA VAL A 14 -7.66 12.80 -2.62
C VAL A 14 -7.38 12.55 -1.14
N SER A 15 -6.10 12.62 -0.75
CA SER A 15 -5.69 12.47 0.64
C SER A 15 -4.90 13.68 1.09
N PHE A 16 -5.11 14.08 2.34
CA PHE A 16 -4.36 15.13 3.02
C PHE A 16 -3.55 14.51 4.15
N ARG A 17 -2.27 14.85 4.25
CA ARG A 17 -1.37 14.39 5.32
C ARG A 17 -0.79 15.57 6.07
N SER A 18 -0.87 15.54 7.39
CA SER A 18 -0.19 16.51 8.27
C SER A 18 0.79 15.78 9.17
N ILE A 19 2.00 16.33 9.30
CA ILE A 19 3.02 15.83 10.24
C ILE A 19 3.05 16.79 11.42
N ILE A 20 2.53 16.33 12.57
CA ILE A 20 2.37 17.17 13.78
C ILE A 20 3.72 17.73 14.24
N ALA A 21 4.78 16.94 14.15
CA ALA A 21 6.13 17.32 14.58
C ALA A 21 6.75 18.44 13.72
N GLU A 22 6.33 18.59 12.45
CA GLU A 22 6.90 19.57 11.52
C GLU A 22 6.25 20.96 11.64
N GLN A 23 5.19 21.12 12.45
CA GLN A 23 4.40 22.35 12.60
C GLN A 23 3.99 23.03 11.28
N LYS A 24 3.97 22.28 10.16
CA LYS A 24 3.51 22.80 8.88
C LYS A 24 2.03 23.17 8.99
N LYS A 25 1.71 24.42 8.65
CA LYS A 25 0.34 24.93 8.65
C LYS A 25 -0.54 24.27 7.59
N GLU A 26 0.04 23.86 6.47
CA GLU A 26 -0.72 23.29 5.35
C GLU A 26 -0.47 21.78 5.21
N PRO A 27 -1.54 20.98 5.09
CA PRO A 27 -1.42 19.55 4.84
C PRO A 27 -0.89 19.28 3.42
N GLU A 28 -0.05 18.27 3.29
CA GLU A 28 0.35 17.75 1.99
C GLU A 28 -0.85 17.08 1.32
N MET A 29 -1.17 17.51 0.10
CA MET A 29 -2.25 16.94 -0.71
C MET A 29 -1.69 15.96 -1.73
N THR A 30 -2.29 14.77 -1.82
CA THR A 30 -1.98 13.77 -2.85
C THR A 30 -3.24 13.35 -3.58
N VAL A 31 -3.17 13.27 -4.91
CA VAL A 31 -4.23 12.73 -5.77
C VAL A 31 -3.78 11.41 -6.36
N ARG A 32 -4.60 10.37 -6.22
CA ARG A 32 -4.32 9.03 -6.75
C ARG A 32 -5.44 8.58 -7.67
N TYR A 33 -5.06 8.07 -8.83
CA TYR A 33 -5.98 7.53 -9.84
C TYR A 33 -5.96 6.00 -9.80
N TYR A 34 -7.14 5.41 -9.85
CA TYR A 34 -7.33 3.96 -9.83
C TYR A 34 -8.24 3.55 -10.97
N ILE A 35 -7.95 2.38 -11.53
CA ILE A 35 -8.79 1.73 -12.53
C ILE A 35 -9.38 0.46 -11.92
N SER A 36 -10.64 0.18 -12.20
CA SER A 36 -11.35 -0.97 -11.64
C SER A 36 -12.25 -1.62 -12.67
N SER A 37 -12.18 -2.95 -12.74
CA SER A 37 -13.13 -3.79 -13.47
C SER A 37 -14.39 -4.12 -12.64
N ALA A 38 -14.37 -3.85 -11.33
CA ALA A 38 -15.53 -3.92 -10.46
C ALA A 38 -16.38 -2.64 -10.58
N ASP A 39 -17.70 -2.81 -10.46
CA ASP A 39 -18.65 -1.69 -10.38
C ASP A 39 -18.67 -1.16 -8.94
N LEU A 40 -17.95 -0.08 -8.70
CA LEU A 40 -17.75 0.50 -7.37
C LEU A 40 -18.59 1.76 -7.17
N THR A 41 -19.25 1.87 -6.02
CA THR A 41 -19.73 3.16 -5.49
C THR A 41 -18.58 3.91 -4.83
N ALA A 42 -18.75 5.21 -4.59
CA ALA A 42 -17.74 6.00 -3.90
C ALA A 42 -17.43 5.47 -2.49
N GLU A 43 -18.43 5.02 -1.72
CA GLU A 43 -18.17 4.47 -0.38
C GLU A 43 -17.40 3.15 -0.45
N LYS A 44 -17.80 2.25 -1.36
CA LYS A 44 -17.09 0.97 -1.56
C LYS A 44 -15.64 1.21 -1.97
N PHE A 45 -15.41 2.14 -2.89
CA PHE A 45 -14.06 2.53 -3.32
C PHE A 45 -13.23 3.07 -2.15
N ALA A 46 -13.79 3.98 -1.34
CA ALA A 46 -13.10 4.53 -0.17
C ALA A 46 -12.71 3.44 0.84
N THR A 47 -13.61 2.49 1.12
CA THR A 47 -13.33 1.33 1.99
C THR A 47 -12.25 0.44 1.41
N VAL A 48 -12.32 0.13 0.11
CA VAL A 48 -11.32 -0.72 -0.56
C VAL A 48 -9.93 -0.09 -0.52
N ILE A 49 -9.79 1.20 -0.85
CA ILE A 49 -8.47 1.86 -0.79
C ILE A 49 -7.93 1.90 0.63
N ARG A 50 -8.78 2.24 1.62
CA ARG A 50 -8.35 2.28 3.01
C ARG A 50 -7.89 0.90 3.49
N ASN A 51 -8.60 -0.15 3.09
CA ASN A 51 -8.19 -1.52 3.37
C ASN A 51 -6.91 -1.94 2.62
N HIS A 52 -6.74 -1.50 1.38
CA HIS A 52 -5.51 -1.74 0.63
C HIS A 52 -4.30 -1.08 1.31
N TRP A 53 -4.47 0.15 1.83
CA TRP A 53 -3.42 0.84 2.58
C TRP A 53 -3.04 0.13 3.89
N HIS A 54 -3.92 -0.71 4.46
CA HIS A 54 -3.54 -1.53 5.61
C HIS A 54 -2.47 -2.56 5.28
N VAL A 55 -2.33 -2.99 4.01
CA VAL A 55 -1.23 -3.90 3.61
C VAL A 55 0.11 -3.19 3.87
N GLU A 56 0.27 -1.97 3.39
CA GLU A 56 1.51 -1.22 3.60
C GLU A 56 1.78 -0.94 5.09
N ASN A 57 0.77 -0.50 5.85
CA ASN A 57 0.99 -0.12 7.25
C ASN A 57 1.10 -1.31 8.21
N LYS A 58 0.34 -2.38 8.00
CA LYS A 58 0.26 -3.50 8.95
C LYS A 58 1.17 -4.65 8.57
N LEU A 59 1.46 -4.83 7.27
CA LEU A 59 2.33 -5.88 6.77
C LEU A 59 3.72 -5.31 6.44
N HIS A 60 3.85 -4.52 5.38
CA HIS A 60 5.16 -4.08 4.89
C HIS A 60 5.96 -3.33 5.95
N TRP A 61 5.37 -2.29 6.57
CA TRP A 61 6.07 -1.55 7.62
C TRP A 61 6.58 -2.43 8.78
N ARG A 62 5.81 -3.46 9.16
CA ARG A 62 6.25 -4.40 10.21
C ARG A 62 7.42 -5.25 9.74
N LEU A 63 7.39 -5.75 8.51
CA LEU A 63 8.48 -6.52 7.93
C LEU A 63 9.74 -5.66 7.80
N ASP A 64 9.59 -4.47 7.23
CA ASP A 64 10.70 -3.56 6.93
C ASP A 64 11.35 -3.04 8.22
N VAL A 65 10.55 -2.53 9.15
CA VAL A 65 11.06 -1.80 10.34
C VAL A 65 11.25 -2.71 11.55
N VAL A 66 10.26 -3.56 11.86
CA VAL A 66 10.31 -4.39 13.09
C VAL A 66 11.15 -5.64 12.86
N MET A 67 11.03 -6.26 11.69
CA MET A 67 11.80 -7.48 11.34
C MET A 67 13.10 -7.17 10.57
N ASN A 68 13.38 -5.89 10.33
CA ASN A 68 14.58 -5.41 9.63
C ASN A 68 14.81 -6.12 8.29
N GLU A 69 13.72 -6.34 7.54
CA GLU A 69 13.74 -7.10 6.29
C GLU A 69 14.61 -6.44 5.23
N ASP A 70 14.49 -5.12 5.04
CA ASP A 70 15.24 -4.35 4.05
C ASP A 70 16.76 -4.46 4.22
N ASP A 71 17.22 -4.52 5.47
CA ASP A 71 18.64 -4.60 5.81
C ASP A 71 19.18 -6.04 5.82
N CYS A 72 18.33 -7.04 5.55
CA CYS A 72 18.70 -8.45 5.61
C CYS A 72 19.58 -8.86 4.42
N LYS A 73 20.88 -9.07 4.67
CA LYS A 73 21.88 -9.42 3.63
C LYS A 73 22.10 -10.92 3.44
N ILE A 74 21.12 -11.76 3.79
CA ILE A 74 21.26 -13.22 3.69
C ILE A 74 21.28 -13.66 2.21
N ARG A 75 22.29 -14.46 1.83
CA ARG A 75 22.49 -14.88 0.42
C ARG A 75 22.76 -16.38 0.25
N ARG A 76 22.62 -17.16 1.32
CA ARG A 76 22.99 -18.59 1.31
C ARG A 76 21.81 -19.45 0.86
N GLY A 77 21.92 -20.07 -0.32
CA GLY A 77 20.92 -21.01 -0.83
C GLY A 77 19.51 -20.42 -0.78
N ASN A 78 18.54 -21.19 -0.28
CA ASN A 78 17.12 -20.78 -0.22
C ASN A 78 16.79 -19.95 1.03
N ALA A 79 17.78 -19.45 1.76
CA ALA A 79 17.54 -18.81 3.05
C ALA A 79 16.70 -17.53 2.92
N ALA A 80 16.78 -16.78 1.83
CA ALA A 80 15.96 -15.58 1.62
C ALA A 80 14.45 -15.91 1.54
N GLU A 81 14.07 -16.94 0.78
CA GLU A 81 12.68 -17.39 0.64
C GLU A 81 12.15 -17.96 1.95
N LEU A 82 12.94 -18.80 2.63
CA LEU A 82 12.56 -19.38 3.92
C LEU A 82 12.33 -18.30 4.98
N PHE A 83 13.21 -17.29 5.04
CA PHE A 83 13.06 -16.21 6.02
C PHE A 83 11.86 -15.31 5.72
N SER A 84 11.57 -15.03 4.45
CA SER A 84 10.35 -14.34 4.05
C SER A 84 9.12 -15.08 4.59
N GLY A 85 9.02 -16.39 4.34
CA GLY A 85 7.91 -17.21 4.85
C GLY A 85 7.79 -17.19 6.38
N ILE A 86 8.92 -17.34 7.11
CA ILE A 86 8.92 -17.32 8.58
C ILE A 86 8.45 -15.97 9.14
N ARG A 87 8.87 -14.85 8.55
CA ARG A 87 8.45 -13.51 9.00
C ARG A 87 6.93 -13.28 8.85
N HIS A 88 6.28 -13.97 7.92
CA HIS A 88 4.83 -13.92 7.75
C HIS A 88 4.05 -14.78 8.77
N ILE A 89 4.73 -15.68 9.50
CA ILE A 89 4.12 -16.53 10.55
C ILE A 89 4.13 -15.83 11.92
N ALA A 90 5.14 -15.00 12.20
CA ALA A 90 5.33 -14.30 13.47
C ALA A 90 4.47 -13.02 13.59
#